data_AF-A0A846P3D3-F1
#
_entry.id   AF-A0A846P3D3-F1
#
_cell.length_a   1.000
_cell.length_b   1.000
_cell.length_c   1.000
_cell.angle_alpha   90.00
_cell.angle_beta   90.00
_cell.angle_gamma   90.00
#
_symmetry.space_group_name_H-M   'P 1'
#
loop_
_entity.id
_entity.type
_entity.pdbx_description
1 polymer ?
#
loop_
_entity_poly.entity_id
_entity_poly.type
_entity_poly.pdbx_seq_one_letter_code
_entity_poly.pdbx_strand_id
1 'polypeptide(L)'
;MDSLEIEKKYIEERVKVLRALEKSSGKKIIDRAADEKKRLIEKRIKEEYKNIIPVNMDQFFKIIFSDFEGINRITNFTVLEKTKNHLKVRMNKCWYAEIYRKLKAEDIGLKMVCMMDPVMNKALNPKIKMSRPKKLMLGHDCCIFEYWLKE
;
A
#
# COMPACT_ATOMS: atom_id res chain seq x y z
N MET A 1 10.69 22.81 2.56
CA MET A 1 10.73 21.78 1.50
C MET A 1 9.46 20.95 1.65
N ASP A 2 8.67 20.80 0.58
CA ASP A 2 7.43 20.02 0.60
C ASP A 2 7.71 18.59 1.07
N SER A 3 6.91 18.05 2.00
CA SER A 3 7.04 16.69 2.52
C SER A 3 7.07 15.63 1.42
N LEU A 4 6.38 15.86 0.29
CA LEU A 4 6.39 14.93 -0.85
C LEU A 4 7.71 14.99 -1.63
N GLU A 5 8.34 16.17 -1.75
CA GLU A 5 9.66 16.28 -2.35
C GLU A 5 10.73 15.61 -1.48
N ILE A 6 10.57 15.61 -0.15
CA ILE A 6 11.43 14.86 0.76
C ILE A 6 11.25 13.35 0.56
N GLU A 7 10.00 12.86 0.60
CA GLU A 7 9.73 11.43 0.40
C GLU A 7 10.19 10.95 -0.99
N LYS A 8 10.06 11.77 -2.02
CA LYS A 8 10.56 11.47 -3.37
C LYS A 8 12.06 11.20 -3.35
N LYS A 9 12.86 12.07 -2.70
CA LYS A 9 14.31 11.88 -2.57
C LYS A 9 14.63 10.55 -1.87
N TYR A 10 13.92 10.22 -0.79
CA TYR A 10 14.10 8.94 -0.11
C TYR A 10 13.68 7.73 -0.94
N ILE A 11 12.65 7.85 -1.78
CA ILE A 11 12.29 6.81 -2.75
C ILE A 11 13.41 6.63 -3.78
N GLU A 12 13.94 7.72 -4.34
CA GLU A 12 15.03 7.68 -5.31
C GLU A 12 16.29 7.01 -4.73
N GLU A 13 16.68 7.37 -3.50
CA GLU A 13 17.77 6.74 -2.78
C GLU A 13 17.51 5.25 -2.53
N ARG A 14 16.32 4.91 -2.00
CA ARG A 14 15.92 3.52 -1.75
C ARG A 14 15.99 2.67 -3.01
N VAL A 15 15.51 3.19 -4.14
CA VAL A 15 15.58 2.50 -5.44
C VAL A 15 17.04 2.28 -5.83
N LYS A 16 17.89 3.30 -5.76
CA LYS A 16 19.32 3.19 -6.10
C LYS A 16 20.03 2.15 -5.23
N VAL A 17 19.79 2.18 -3.91
CA VAL A 17 20.38 1.23 -2.95
C VAL A 17 19.93 -0.19 -3.25
N LEU A 18 18.61 -0.43 -3.41
CA LEU A 18 18.09 -1.76 -3.69
C LEU A 18 18.59 -2.31 -5.03
N ARG A 19 18.74 -1.47 -6.05
CA ARG A 19 19.32 -1.86 -7.34
C ARG A 19 20.81 -2.21 -7.23
N ALA A 20 21.58 -1.43 -6.47
CA ALA A 20 22.99 -1.74 -6.24
C ALA A 20 23.15 -3.09 -5.52
N LEU A 21 22.32 -3.34 -4.50
CA LEU A 21 22.29 -4.61 -3.78
C LEU A 21 21.82 -5.77 -4.67
N GLU A 22 20.82 -5.55 -5.52
CA GLU A 22 20.36 -6.57 -6.48
C GLU A 22 21.47 -6.98 -7.45
N LYS A 23 22.28 -6.01 -7.91
CA LYS A 23 23.41 -6.29 -8.80
C LYS A 23 24.48 -7.16 -8.13
N SER A 24 24.73 -7.00 -6.83
CA SER A 24 25.75 -7.75 -6.09
C SER A 24 25.24 -9.07 -5.51
N SER A 25 23.96 -9.16 -5.15
CA SER A 25 23.38 -10.26 -4.35
C SER A 25 22.23 -11.00 -5.05
N GLY A 26 21.85 -10.56 -6.25
CA GLY A 26 20.75 -11.13 -7.06
C GLY A 26 19.36 -10.66 -6.64
N LYS A 27 18.36 -11.00 -7.46
CA LYS A 27 16.96 -10.52 -7.35
C LYS A 27 16.28 -10.82 -6.01
N LYS A 28 16.71 -11.87 -5.32
CA LYS A 28 16.15 -12.28 -4.02
C LYS A 28 16.32 -11.22 -2.93
N ILE A 29 17.25 -10.27 -3.08
CA ILE A 29 17.45 -9.24 -2.07
C ILE A 29 16.26 -8.28 -1.95
N ILE A 30 15.59 -7.98 -3.08
CA ILE A 30 14.40 -7.12 -3.07
C ILE A 30 13.25 -7.85 -2.37
N ASP A 31 13.11 -9.17 -2.58
CA ASP A 31 12.12 -9.98 -1.87
C ASP A 31 12.37 -9.99 -0.36
N ARG A 32 13.62 -10.19 0.06
CA ARG A 32 14.01 -10.14 1.47
C ARG A 32 13.74 -8.78 2.10
N ALA A 33 14.07 -7.69 1.41
CA ALA A 33 13.79 -6.34 1.88
C ALA A 33 12.27 -6.08 2.00
N ALA A 34 11.49 -6.58 1.05
CA ALA A 34 10.03 -6.50 1.11
C ALA A 34 9.45 -7.31 2.27
N ASP A 35 9.96 -8.52 2.53
CA ASP A 35 9.52 -9.34 3.66
C ASP A 35 9.85 -8.69 5.00
N GLU A 36 11.02 -8.06 5.13
CA GLU A 36 11.34 -7.30 6.33
C GLU A 36 10.42 -6.07 6.47
N LYS A 37 10.16 -5.35 5.37
CA LYS A 37 9.19 -4.26 5.39
C LYS A 37 7.79 -4.73 5.81
N LYS A 38 7.35 -5.92 5.38
CA LYS A 38 6.07 -6.53 5.81
C LYS A 38 6.03 -6.73 7.33
N ARG A 39 7.14 -7.17 7.95
CA ARG A 39 7.21 -7.30 9.42
C ARG A 39 7.12 -5.96 10.13
N LEU A 40 7.85 -4.96 9.63
CA LEU A 40 7.84 -3.61 10.18
C LEU A 40 6.46 -2.96 10.09
N ILE A 41 5.79 -3.08 8.93
CA ILE A 41 4.44 -2.53 8.76
C ILE A 41 3.43 -3.26 9.64
N GLU A 42 3.49 -4.60 9.75
CA GLU A 42 2.59 -5.35 10.62
C GLU A 42 2.72 -4.91 12.08
N LYS A 43 3.96 -4.80 12.57
CA LYS A 43 4.25 -4.34 13.93
C LYS A 43 3.69 -2.93 14.16
N ARG A 44 3.99 -1.99 13.26
CA ARG A 44 3.54 -0.60 13.33
C ARG A 44 2.01 -0.50 13.38
N ILE A 45 1.31 -1.20 12.49
CA ILE A 45 -0.16 -1.19 12.46
C ILE A 45 -0.73 -1.77 13.75
N LYS A 46 -0.20 -2.89 14.25
CA LYS A 46 -0.65 -3.48 15.51
C LYS A 46 -0.43 -2.55 16.70
N GLU A 47 0.67 -1.79 16.71
CA GLU A 47 0.96 -0.84 17.79
C GLU A 47 0.06 0.39 17.73
N GLU A 48 -0.09 1.00 16.54
CA GLU A 48 -0.87 2.21 16.31
C GLU A 48 -2.38 1.97 16.54
N TYR A 49 -2.91 0.84 16.06
CA TYR A 49 -4.32 0.49 16.14
C TYR A 49 -4.61 -0.58 17.19
N LYS A 50 -3.76 -0.77 18.21
CA LYS A 50 -3.88 -1.85 19.22
C LYS A 50 -5.24 -1.93 19.93
N ASN A 51 -5.93 -0.81 20.05
CA ASN A 51 -7.24 -0.69 20.72
C ASN A 51 -8.39 -0.45 19.73
N ILE A 52 -8.13 -0.53 18.43
CA ILE A 52 -9.09 -0.23 17.36
C ILE A 52 -9.13 -1.42 16.41
N ILE A 53 -10.27 -2.11 16.39
CA ILE A 53 -10.53 -3.15 15.41
C ILE A 53 -11.74 -2.70 14.60
N PRO A 54 -11.62 -2.42 13.29
CA PRO A 54 -12.75 -2.01 12.49
C PRO A 54 -13.75 -3.17 12.37
N VAL A 55 -14.98 -2.96 12.82
CA VAL A 55 -16.06 -3.98 12.84
C VAL A 55 -17.01 -3.89 11.64
N ASN A 56 -16.77 -2.94 10.73
CA ASN A 56 -17.47 -2.79 9.48
C ASN A 56 -16.59 -2.03 8.46
N MET A 57 -17.05 -1.97 7.21
CA MET A 57 -16.30 -1.30 6.14
C MET A 57 -16.28 0.21 6.25
N ASP A 58 -17.20 0.85 6.95
CA ASP A 58 -17.15 2.30 7.17
C ASP A 58 -15.93 2.68 8.04
N GLN A 59 -15.75 1.97 9.15
CA GLN A 59 -14.59 2.14 10.03
C GLN A 59 -13.30 1.76 9.31
N PHE A 60 -13.29 0.63 8.60
CA PHE A 60 -12.13 0.17 7.85
C PHE A 60 -11.73 1.17 6.76
N PHE A 61 -12.69 1.66 5.98
CA PHE A 61 -12.47 2.67 4.95
C PHE A 61 -11.86 3.95 5.51
N LYS A 62 -12.40 4.45 6.64
CA LYS A 62 -11.90 5.66 7.29
C LYS A 62 -10.42 5.50 7.65
N ILE A 63 -10.04 4.37 8.25
CA ILE A 63 -8.65 4.09 8.60
C ILE A 63 -7.78 4.07 7.35
N ILE A 64 -8.04 3.17 6.39
CA ILE A 64 -7.05 2.88 5.33
C ILE A 64 -7.06 3.86 4.14
N PHE A 65 -8.16 4.59 3.91
CA PHE A 65 -8.30 5.51 2.78
C PHE A 65 -8.40 6.98 3.18
N SER A 66 -8.55 7.30 4.47
CA SER A 66 -8.61 8.69 4.94
C SER A 66 -7.52 9.01 5.96
N ASP A 67 -7.45 8.25 7.05
CA ASP A 67 -6.65 8.62 8.22
C ASP A 67 -5.19 8.15 8.10
N PHE A 68 -4.96 7.00 7.44
CA PHE A 68 -3.66 6.37 7.37
C PHE A 68 -2.64 7.21 6.60
N GLU A 69 -1.63 7.73 7.31
CA GLU A 69 -0.43 8.41 6.79
C GLU A 69 -0.72 9.49 5.72
N GLY A 70 -1.90 10.13 5.76
CA GLY A 70 -2.29 11.14 4.77
C GLY A 70 -2.44 10.61 3.35
N ILE A 71 -2.77 9.32 3.17
CA ILE A 71 -2.91 8.65 1.88
C ILE A 71 -3.89 9.37 0.93
N ASN A 72 -4.90 10.04 1.48
CA ASN A 72 -5.87 10.84 0.74
C ASN A 72 -5.27 12.08 0.06
N ARG A 73 -4.09 12.56 0.50
CA ARG A 73 -3.37 13.69 -0.12
C ARG A 73 -2.59 13.28 -1.37
N ILE A 74 -2.27 11.99 -1.47
CA ILE A 74 -1.39 11.44 -2.51
C ILE A 74 -2.09 10.43 -3.42
N THR A 75 -3.40 10.25 -3.23
CA THR A 75 -4.24 9.38 -4.05
C THR A 75 -5.52 10.09 -4.44
N ASN A 76 -6.14 9.65 -5.53
CA ASN A 76 -7.49 10.04 -5.89
C ASN A 76 -8.29 8.78 -6.19
N PHE A 77 -9.41 8.61 -5.50
CA PHE A 77 -10.25 7.44 -5.58
C PHE A 77 -11.74 7.78 -5.53
N THR A 78 -12.54 6.83 -6.00
CA THR A 78 -14.00 6.84 -5.96
C THR A 78 -14.46 5.56 -5.29
N VAL A 79 -15.38 5.69 -4.33
CA VAL A 79 -16.05 4.54 -3.72
C VAL A 79 -17.13 4.07 -4.71
N LEU A 80 -16.99 2.83 -5.19
CA LEU A 80 -17.95 2.20 -6.10
C LEU A 80 -19.07 1.50 -5.34
N GLU A 81 -18.73 0.90 -4.21
CA GLU A 81 -19.68 0.22 -3.33
C GLU A 81 -19.17 0.28 -1.89
N LYS A 82 -20.08 0.50 -0.93
CA LYS A 82 -19.76 0.42 0.49
C LYS A 82 -21.01 0.01 1.27
N THR A 83 -20.97 -1.18 1.83
CA THR A 83 -21.98 -1.73 2.75
C THR A 83 -21.31 -2.08 4.07
N LYS A 84 -22.05 -2.64 5.05
CA LYS A 84 -21.44 -3.06 6.32
C LYS A 84 -20.24 -4.03 6.14
N ASN A 85 -20.35 -4.97 5.21
CA ASN A 85 -19.41 -6.08 5.06
C ASN A 85 -18.64 -6.09 3.72
N HIS A 86 -18.93 -5.17 2.80
CA HIS A 86 -18.28 -5.10 1.48
C HIS A 86 -17.87 -3.67 1.12
N LEU A 87 -16.68 -3.50 0.57
CA LEU A 87 -16.13 -2.22 0.12
C LEU A 87 -15.42 -2.39 -1.21
N LYS A 88 -15.78 -1.57 -2.20
CA LYS A 88 -15.14 -1.52 -3.50
C LYS A 88 -14.72 -0.09 -3.82
N VAL A 89 -13.42 0.10 -4.08
CA VAL A 89 -12.81 1.40 -4.33
C VAL A 89 -12.03 1.36 -5.64
N ARG A 90 -12.29 2.33 -6.52
CA ARG A 90 -11.50 2.59 -7.72
C ARG A 90 -10.54 3.74 -7.45
N MET A 91 -9.25 3.52 -7.65
CA MET A 91 -8.23 4.56 -7.52
C MET A 91 -7.64 4.90 -8.87
N ASN A 92 -7.78 6.16 -9.30
CA ASN A 92 -7.35 6.63 -10.61
C ASN A 92 -6.01 7.38 -10.55
N LYS A 93 -5.60 7.86 -9.37
CA LYS A 93 -4.29 8.47 -9.16
C LYS A 93 -3.64 7.92 -7.89
N CYS A 94 -2.34 7.65 -7.97
CA CYS A 94 -1.51 7.24 -6.86
C CYS A 94 -0.11 7.78 -7.09
N TRP A 95 0.32 8.72 -6.26
CA TRP A 95 1.61 9.38 -6.36
C TRP A 95 2.77 8.36 -6.30
N TYR A 96 2.70 7.36 -5.43
CA TYR A 96 3.71 6.29 -5.39
C TYR A 96 3.84 5.57 -6.74
N ALA A 97 2.72 5.19 -7.36
CA ALA A 97 2.76 4.53 -8.68
C ALA A 97 3.38 5.44 -9.75
N GLU A 98 3.10 6.74 -9.71
CA GLU A 98 3.71 7.71 -10.61
C GLU A 98 5.23 7.80 -10.42
N ILE A 99 5.71 7.96 -9.18
CA ILE A 99 7.14 8.09 -8.88
C ILE A 99 7.91 6.83 -9.27
N TYR A 100 7.46 5.64 -8.84
CA TYR A 100 8.17 4.40 -9.16
C TYR A 100 8.18 4.10 -10.67
N ARG A 101 7.13 4.48 -11.42
CA ARG A 101 7.14 4.38 -12.90
C ARG A 101 8.12 5.35 -13.55
N LYS A 102 8.18 6.61 -13.09
CA LYS A 102 9.18 7.58 -13.57
C LYS A 102 10.61 7.08 -13.37
N LEU A 103 10.85 6.35 -12.28
CA LEU A 103 12.14 5.73 -11.96
C LEU A 103 12.38 4.38 -12.64
N LYS A 104 11.43 3.84 -13.42
CA LYS A 104 11.48 2.49 -14.01
C LYS A 104 11.76 1.41 -12.93
N ALA A 105 11.10 1.54 -11.78
CA ALA A 105 11.28 0.72 -10.59
C ALA A 105 9.95 0.15 -10.08
N GLU A 106 9.03 -0.17 -10.99
CA GLU A 106 7.69 -0.69 -10.71
C GLU A 106 7.72 -2.01 -9.92
N ASP A 107 8.68 -2.88 -10.18
CA ASP A 107 8.92 -4.13 -9.45
C ASP A 107 9.27 -3.89 -7.97
N ILE A 108 10.09 -2.87 -7.69
CA ILE A 108 10.40 -2.44 -6.32
C ILE A 108 9.17 -1.77 -5.70
N GLY A 109 8.52 -0.85 -6.42
CA GLY A 109 7.33 -0.15 -5.96
C GLY A 109 6.17 -1.11 -5.63
N LEU A 110 5.99 -2.16 -6.42
CA LEU A 110 5.01 -3.22 -6.17
C LEU A 110 5.28 -3.90 -4.83
N LYS A 111 6.52 -4.36 -4.62
CA LYS A 111 6.92 -5.11 -3.43
C LYS A 111 6.98 -4.26 -2.17
N MET A 112 7.44 -3.01 -2.30
CA MET A 112 7.68 -2.12 -1.17
C MET A 112 6.49 -1.23 -0.83
N VAL A 113 5.50 -1.07 -1.71
CA VAL A 113 4.32 -0.23 -1.45
C VAL A 113 3.04 -1.05 -1.59
N CYS A 114 2.73 -1.53 -2.79
CA CYS A 114 1.43 -2.15 -3.06
C CYS A 114 1.21 -3.48 -2.30
N MET A 115 2.27 -4.22 -2.01
CA MET A 115 2.19 -5.48 -1.26
C MET A 115 2.13 -5.29 0.25
N MET A 116 2.21 -4.05 0.75
CA MET A 116 1.98 -3.77 2.17
C MET A 116 0.49 -3.81 2.51
N ASP A 117 -0.38 -3.44 1.56
CA ASP A 117 -1.84 -3.41 1.74
C ASP A 117 -2.38 -4.69 2.42
N PRO A 118 -2.19 -5.92 1.88
CA PRO A 118 -2.74 -7.11 2.52
C PRO A 118 -2.21 -7.35 3.94
N VAL A 119 -0.98 -6.92 4.24
CA VAL A 119 -0.40 -7.04 5.58
C VAL A 119 -1.04 -6.04 6.55
N MET A 120 -1.16 -4.78 6.13
CA MET A 120 -1.86 -3.74 6.90
C MET A 120 -3.30 -4.15 7.22
N ASN A 121 -4.03 -4.63 6.21
CA ASN A 121 -5.44 -5.01 6.36
C ASN A 121 -5.61 -6.17 7.33
N LYS A 122 -4.75 -7.19 7.24
CA LYS A 122 -4.79 -8.35 8.14
C LYS A 122 -4.40 -7.98 9.56
N ALA A 123 -3.46 -7.04 9.73
CA ALA A 123 -3.04 -6.53 11.02
C ALA A 123 -4.14 -5.71 11.71
N LEU A 124 -4.93 -4.93 10.95
CA LEU A 124 -6.09 -4.19 11.46
C LEU A 124 -7.23 -5.12 11.89
N ASN A 125 -7.60 -6.08 11.03
CA ASN A 125 -8.61 -7.07 11.35
C ASN A 125 -8.37 -8.35 10.52
N PRO A 126 -8.06 -9.49 11.15
CA PRO A 126 -7.74 -10.73 10.44
C PRO A 126 -8.93 -11.32 9.65
N LYS A 127 -10.16 -10.87 9.92
CA LYS A 127 -11.38 -11.26 9.18
C LYS A 127 -11.52 -10.52 7.84
N ILE A 128 -10.74 -9.46 7.61
CA ILE A 128 -10.75 -8.74 6.33
C ILE A 128 -10.10 -9.60 5.25
N LYS A 129 -10.81 -9.72 4.12
CA LYS A 129 -10.29 -10.27 2.86
C LYS A 129 -10.18 -9.16 1.84
N MET A 130 -9.24 -9.31 0.91
CA MET A 130 -8.93 -8.31 -0.10
C MET A 130 -8.68 -8.98 -1.45
N SER A 131 -9.20 -8.37 -2.51
CA SER A 131 -8.81 -8.60 -3.90
C SER A 131 -8.34 -7.29 -4.52
N ARG A 132 -7.34 -7.38 -5.41
CA ARG A 132 -6.80 -6.21 -6.11
C ARG A 132 -6.38 -6.55 -7.54
N PRO A 133 -7.35 -6.78 -8.45
CA PRO A 133 -7.07 -7.29 -9.79
C PRO A 133 -6.34 -6.27 -10.66
N LYS A 134 -6.65 -4.97 -10.52
CA LYS A 134 -5.98 -3.88 -11.23
C LYS A 134 -5.10 -3.06 -10.31
N LYS A 135 -3.95 -2.61 -10.83
CA LYS A 135 -2.94 -1.82 -10.11
C LYS A 135 -2.26 -0.84 -11.05
N LEU A 136 -2.30 0.45 -10.74
CA LEU A 136 -1.57 1.52 -11.46
C LEU A 136 -0.06 1.22 -11.54
N MET A 137 0.52 0.66 -10.47
CA MET A 137 1.94 0.27 -10.42
C MET A 137 2.33 -0.77 -11.47
N LEU A 138 1.37 -1.59 -11.94
CA LEU A 138 1.57 -2.59 -12.99
C LEU A 138 1.19 -2.06 -14.39
N GLY A 139 0.98 -0.75 -14.54
CA GLY A 139 0.61 -0.15 -15.82
C GLY A 139 -0.88 -0.21 -16.18
N HIS A 140 -1.75 -0.71 -15.29
CA HIS A 140 -3.19 -0.62 -15.50
C HIS A 140 -3.69 0.82 -15.46
N ASP A 141 -4.90 1.04 -15.99
CA ASP A 141 -5.60 2.33 -16.02
C ASP A 141 -6.03 2.84 -14.64
N CYS A 142 -6.18 1.92 -13.67
CA CYS A 142 -6.58 2.23 -12.31
C CYS A 142 -6.09 1.14 -11.33
N CYS A 143 -6.29 1.37 -10.03
CA CYS A 143 -6.39 0.28 -9.07
C CYS A 143 -7.85 -0.03 -8.78
N ILE A 144 -8.17 -1.30 -8.63
CA ILE A 144 -9.44 -1.75 -8.06
C ILE A 144 -9.13 -2.45 -6.76
N PHE A 145 -9.62 -1.90 -5.65
CA PHE A 145 -9.58 -2.52 -4.34
C PHE A 145 -10.96 -3.06 -4.01
N GLU A 146 -11.03 -4.30 -3.55
CA GLU A 146 -12.27 -4.93 -3.14
C GLU A 146 -12.03 -5.67 -1.84
N TYR A 147 -12.87 -5.42 -0.85
CA TYR A 147 -12.72 -5.91 0.52
C TYR A 147 -14.00 -6.52 1.05
N TRP A 148 -13.84 -7.58 1.83
CA TRP A 148 -14.94 -8.24 2.52
C TRP A 148 -14.59 -8.45 4.00
N LEU A 149 -15.54 -8.17 4.89
CA LEU A 149 -15.46 -8.55 6.28
C LEU A 149 -16.22 -9.86 6.45
N LYS A 150 -15.49 -10.93 6.76
CA LYS A 150 -16.14 -12.19 7.14
C LYS A 150 -16.81 -12.04 8.50
N GLU A 151 -17.95 -12.71 8.67
CA GLU A 151 -18.62 -12.86 9.97
C GLU A 151 -17.72 -13.57 10.99
#